data_AF-A0A916C779-F1
#
_entry.id   AF-A0A916C779-F1
#
_cell.length_a   1.000
_cell.length_b   1.000
_cell.length_c   1.000
_cell.angle_alpha   90.00
_cell.angle_beta   90.00
_cell.angle_gamma   90.00
#
_symmetry.space_group_name_H-M   'P 1'
#
loop_
_entity.id
_entity.type
_entity.pdbx_description
1 polymer ?
#
loop_
_entity_poly.entity_id
_entity_poly.type
_entity_poly.pdbx_seq_one_letter_code
_entity_poly.pdbx_strand_id
1 'polypeptide(L)'
;MPKSLNCPNCAAPLQVRERQTVALCVYCGSSLKLESEGGMPQPSEQRELTAEVLQQINQLLLDGRRAAAITLYVQEAGVTQTAASEAIDNLATQLTRRTMLRQPISNLGIAIVLGLSGLGLAAFWWGATNANVLIALVGAGWAALQWLAFLPGLVTRWQYETGQAAPAVVRKLIPLGEMKVRGERVSAMRLWLEVRPAGGPVYQAERNVILRQSSLAQLATGSIIEVRGRPDRREAIPVAPLKIVEAKP
;
A
#
# COMPACT_ATOMS: atom_id res chain seq x y z
N MET A 1 -8.76 2.43 23.48
CA MET A 1 -7.52 2.05 22.77
C MET A 1 -6.96 3.20 21.93
N PRO A 2 -5.65 3.47 21.97
CA PRO A 2 -5.02 4.56 21.21
C PRO A 2 -5.17 4.30 19.69
N LYS A 3 -5.56 5.35 18.94
CA LYS A 3 -5.84 5.27 17.50
C LYS A 3 -4.60 5.04 16.62
N SER A 4 -3.40 5.09 17.20
CA SER A 4 -2.13 4.83 16.51
C SER A 4 -1.05 4.51 17.54
N LEU A 5 -0.32 3.42 17.32
CA LEU A 5 0.90 3.09 18.07
C LEU A 5 2.10 3.39 17.17
N ASN A 6 3.18 3.89 17.75
CA ASN A 6 4.44 4.08 17.04
C ASN A 6 5.42 2.98 17.46
N CYS A 7 6.24 2.53 16.51
CA CYS A 7 7.32 1.60 16.79
C CYS A 7 8.33 2.25 17.74
N PRO A 8 8.66 1.65 18.89
CA PRO A 8 9.63 2.21 19.83
C PRO A 8 11.05 2.25 19.24
N ASN A 9 11.39 1.37 18.30
CA ASN A 9 12.72 1.30 17.70
C ASN A 9 12.95 2.38 16.62
N CYS A 10 11.94 2.70 15.80
CA CYS A 10 12.11 3.64 14.67
C CYS A 10 11.09 4.78 14.60
N ALA A 11 10.22 4.91 15.61
CA ALA A 11 9.10 5.86 15.68
C ALA A 11 8.06 5.76 14.55
N ALA A 12 8.18 4.77 13.64
CA ALA A 12 7.26 4.65 12.52
C ALA A 12 5.86 4.20 12.96
N PRO A 13 4.80 4.65 12.27
CA PRO A 13 3.43 4.31 12.64
C PRO A 13 3.15 2.83 12.41
N LEU A 14 2.55 2.19 13.42
CA LEU A 14 2.10 0.80 13.39
C LEU A 14 0.58 0.75 13.20
N GLN A 15 0.13 -0.08 12.27
CA GLN A 15 -1.29 -0.40 12.18
C GLN A 15 -1.56 -1.69 12.92
N VAL A 16 -2.23 -1.56 14.05
CA VAL A 16 -2.62 -2.66 14.92
C VAL A 16 -4.11 -2.92 14.73
N ARG A 17 -4.49 -4.18 14.54
CA ARG A 17 -5.90 -4.60 14.54
C ARG A 17 -6.35 -4.90 15.96
N GLU A 18 -7.65 -4.78 16.21
CA GLU A 18 -8.24 -5.21 17.48
C GLU A 18 -7.90 -6.69 17.73
N ARG A 19 -7.49 -7.02 18.96
CA ARG A 19 -7.07 -8.37 19.41
C ARG A 19 -5.75 -8.90 18.84
N GLN A 20 -5.02 -8.10 18.07
CA GLN A 20 -3.69 -8.49 17.60
C GLN A 20 -2.72 -8.54 18.78
N THR A 21 -2.04 -9.66 18.97
CA THR A 21 -1.07 -9.85 20.07
C THR A 21 0.37 -9.53 19.67
N VAL A 22 0.66 -9.52 18.36
CA VAL A 22 1.99 -9.20 17.81
C VAL A 22 1.84 -8.32 16.57
N ALA A 23 2.51 -7.18 16.55
CA ALA A 23 2.62 -6.30 15.38
C ALA A 23 4.05 -6.29 14.85
N LEU A 24 4.20 -6.30 13.52
CA LEU A 24 5.49 -6.17 12.85
C LEU A 24 5.67 -4.76 12.29
N CYS A 25 6.77 -4.11 12.62
CA CYS A 25 7.12 -2.83 12.00
C CYS A 25 7.70 -3.06 10.60
N VAL A 26 7.03 -2.55 9.57
CA VAL A 26 7.50 -2.65 8.17
C VAL A 26 8.82 -1.87 7.93
N TYR A 27 9.21 -0.97 8.84
CA TYR A 27 10.35 -0.08 8.64
C TYR A 27 11.67 -0.61 9.18
N CYS A 28 11.65 -1.19 10.37
CA CYS A 28 12.85 -1.73 11.03
C CYS A 28 12.77 -3.24 11.29
N GLY A 29 11.64 -3.88 11.00
CA GLY A 29 11.46 -5.31 11.26
C GLY A 29 11.23 -5.66 12.72
N SER A 30 11.16 -4.68 13.63
CA SER A 30 10.88 -4.97 15.05
C SER A 30 9.52 -5.64 15.19
N SER A 31 9.49 -6.81 15.81
CA SER A 31 8.27 -7.44 16.30
C SER A 31 7.92 -6.81 17.65
N LEU A 32 6.65 -6.49 17.85
CA LEU A 32 6.15 -5.82 19.04
C LEU A 32 5.00 -6.63 19.59
N LYS A 33 5.17 -7.15 20.80
CA LYS A 33 4.07 -7.75 21.55
C LYS A 33 3.15 -6.64 22.03
N LEU A 34 1.86 -6.83 21.79
CA LEU A 34 0.80 -5.93 22.21
C LEU A 34 0.16 -6.56 23.43
N GLU A 35 0.18 -5.84 24.55
CA GLU A 35 -0.53 -6.27 25.74
C GLU A 35 -2.02 -6.11 25.51
N SER A 36 -2.75 -7.21 25.53
CA SER A 36 -4.21 -7.21 25.64
C SER A 36 -4.58 -6.70 27.03
N GLU A 37 -5.48 -5.71 27.13
CA GLU A 37 -6.01 -5.23 28.41
C GLU A 37 -6.47 -6.44 29.26
N GLY A 38 -5.74 -6.76 30.34
CA GLY A 38 -6.06 -7.84 31.28
C GLY A 38 -5.20 -9.10 31.24
N GLY A 39 -4.21 -9.21 30.35
CA GLY A 39 -3.24 -10.33 30.35
C GLY A 39 -2.05 -10.07 31.29
N MET A 40 -1.63 -11.06 32.08
CA MET A 40 -0.37 -10.95 32.83
C MET A 40 0.82 -10.82 31.86
N PRO A 41 1.80 -9.95 32.15
CA PRO A 41 2.98 -9.78 31.31
C PRO A 41 3.81 -11.07 31.31
N GLN A 42 3.73 -11.84 30.23
CA GLN A 42 4.65 -12.94 29.99
C GLN A 42 5.90 -12.40 29.30
N PRO A 43 7.09 -12.50 29.93
CA PRO A 43 8.35 -12.22 29.26
C PRO A 43 8.52 -13.23 28.13
N SER A 44 8.40 -12.75 26.90
CA SER A 44 8.72 -13.56 25.72
C SER A 44 10.01 -13.01 25.14
N GLU A 45 11.01 -13.88 25.02
CA GLU A 45 12.25 -13.65 24.27
C GLU A 45 11.90 -13.55 22.77
N GLN A 46 11.34 -12.42 22.35
CA GLN A 46 11.17 -12.13 20.94
C GLN A 46 12.53 -11.76 20.37
N ARG A 47 13.01 -12.57 19.42
CA ARG A 47 14.22 -12.25 18.66
C ARG A 47 13.89 -11.14 17.68
N GLU A 48 14.75 -10.14 17.62
CA GLU A 48 14.69 -9.12 16.57
C GLU A 48 14.98 -9.78 15.23
N LEU A 49 14.10 -9.54 14.25
CA LEU A 49 14.29 -10.02 12.89
C LEU A 49 15.38 -9.18 12.23
N THR A 50 16.32 -9.83 11.56
CA THR A 50 17.30 -9.13 10.74
C THR A 50 16.63 -8.46 9.54
N ALA A 51 17.26 -7.42 9.00
CA ALA A 51 16.73 -6.70 7.84
C ALA A 51 16.60 -7.63 6.61
N GLU A 52 17.50 -8.59 6.47
CA GLU A 52 17.52 -9.58 5.40
C GLU A 52 16.30 -10.51 5.49
N VAL A 53 15.97 -11.02 6.69
CA VAL A 53 14.80 -11.88 6.90
C VAL A 53 13.51 -11.11 6.59
N LEU A 54 13.42 -9.86 7.05
CA LEU A 54 12.25 -9.03 6.73
C LEU A 54 12.09 -8.81 5.22
N GLN A 55 13.19 -8.55 4.51
CA GLN A 55 13.18 -8.40 3.06
C GLN A 55 12.74 -9.71 2.37
N GLN A 56 13.19 -10.86 2.84
CA GLN A 56 12.75 -12.16 2.33
C GLN A 56 11.25 -12.40 2.58
N ILE A 57 10.75 -12.07 3.77
CA ILE A 57 9.32 -12.16 4.09
C ILE A 57 8.51 -11.26 3.15
N ASN A 58 8.93 -10.01 2.94
CA ASN A 58 8.24 -9.11 2.03
C ASN A 58 8.27 -9.63 0.59
N GLN A 59 9.41 -10.17 0.13
CA GLN A 59 9.52 -10.81 -1.19
C GLN A 59 8.54 -11.97 -1.34
N LEU A 60 8.50 -12.88 -0.37
CA LEU A 60 7.56 -14.02 -0.37
C LEU A 60 6.10 -13.55 -0.42
N LEU A 61 5.78 -12.45 0.25
CA LEU A 61 4.45 -11.85 0.20
C LEU A 61 4.11 -11.24 -1.16
N LEU A 62 5.07 -10.55 -1.80
CA LEU A 62 4.89 -10.01 -3.15
C LEU A 62 4.75 -11.12 -4.19
N ASP A 63 5.42 -12.26 -3.99
CA ASP A 63 5.32 -13.45 -4.84
C ASP A 63 4.06 -14.30 -4.58
N GLY A 64 3.19 -13.89 -3.65
CA GLY A 64 1.99 -14.65 -3.27
C GLY A 64 2.28 -15.92 -2.46
N ARG A 65 3.52 -16.14 -2.03
CA ARG A 65 3.98 -17.31 -1.25
C ARG A 65 3.76 -17.10 0.25
N ARG A 66 2.52 -16.80 0.63
CA ARG A 66 2.12 -16.49 2.01
C ARG A 66 2.52 -17.57 3.02
N ALA A 67 2.30 -18.85 2.70
CA ALA A 67 2.61 -19.95 3.61
C ALA A 67 4.11 -20.00 3.96
N ALA A 68 4.99 -19.80 2.96
CA ALA A 68 6.43 -19.76 3.17
C ALA A 68 6.85 -18.55 4.04
N ALA A 69 6.21 -17.39 3.86
CA ALA A 69 6.47 -16.21 4.70
C ALA A 69 6.13 -16.45 6.17
N ILE A 70 5.03 -17.17 6.45
CA ILE A 70 4.64 -17.55 7.82
C ILE A 70 5.66 -18.50 8.41
N THR A 71 6.06 -19.55 7.68
CA THR A 71 7.06 -20.52 8.15
C THR A 71 8.39 -19.84 8.48
N LEU A 72 8.87 -18.95 7.60
CA LEU A 72 10.11 -18.20 7.83
C LEU A 72 10.00 -17.29 9.07
N TYR A 73 8.86 -16.62 9.25
CA TYR A 73 8.65 -15.76 10.42
C TYR A 73 8.59 -16.56 11.74
N VAL A 74 7.97 -17.75 11.74
CA VAL A 74 7.96 -18.65 12.91
C VAL A 74 9.38 -19.09 13.27
N GLN A 75 10.16 -19.50 12.27
CA GLN A 75 11.52 -19.98 12.46
C GLN A 75 12.43 -18.89 13.05
N GLU A 76 12.36 -17.68 12.52
CA GLU A 76 13.27 -16.59 12.88
C GLU A 76 12.83 -15.83 14.14
N ALA A 77 11.52 -15.57 14.30
CA ALA A 77 11.01 -14.80 15.44
C ALA A 77 10.66 -15.67 16.67
N GLY A 78 10.63 -17.01 16.53
CA GLY A 78 10.28 -17.93 17.62
C GLY A 78 8.83 -17.80 18.10
N VAL A 79 7.92 -17.34 17.25
CA VAL A 79 6.50 -17.13 17.59
C VAL A 79 5.64 -18.34 17.24
N THR A 80 4.44 -18.43 17.83
CA THR A 80 3.48 -19.47 17.45
C THR A 80 2.97 -19.28 16.02
N GLN A 81 2.58 -20.38 15.37
CA GLN A 81 2.04 -20.38 14.01
C GLN A 81 0.83 -19.44 13.85
N THR A 82 -0.04 -19.37 14.87
CA THR A 82 -1.23 -18.51 14.86
C THR A 82 -0.84 -17.04 14.90
N ALA A 83 0.04 -16.64 15.85
CA ALA A 83 0.54 -15.27 15.94
C ALA A 83 1.29 -14.84 14.68
N ALA A 84 2.09 -15.75 14.10
CA ALA A 84 2.76 -15.54 12.82
C ALA A 84 1.77 -15.30 11.69
N SER A 85 0.73 -16.13 11.56
CA SER A 85 -0.28 -15.96 10.51
C SER A 85 -1.00 -14.62 10.60
N GLU A 86 -1.35 -14.17 11.80
CA GLU A 86 -2.01 -12.87 12.02
C GLU A 86 -1.09 -11.69 11.68
N ALA A 87 0.16 -11.74 12.13
CA ALA A 87 1.15 -10.70 11.85
C ALA A 87 1.42 -10.59 10.34
N ILE A 88 1.63 -11.73 9.68
CA ILE A 88 1.86 -11.80 8.23
C ILE A 88 0.61 -11.41 7.45
N ASP A 89 -0.60 -11.72 7.90
CA ASP A 89 -1.84 -11.27 7.25
C ASP A 89 -2.02 -9.77 7.31
N ASN A 90 -1.74 -9.18 8.47
CA ASN A 90 -1.80 -7.74 8.60
C ASN A 90 -0.73 -7.08 7.72
N LEU A 91 0.50 -7.59 7.71
CA LEU A 91 1.58 -7.13 6.84
C LEU A 91 1.20 -7.24 5.35
N ALA A 92 0.72 -8.40 4.92
CA ALA A 92 0.30 -8.65 3.54
C ALA A 92 -0.86 -7.73 3.14
N THR A 93 -1.86 -7.55 4.00
CA THR A 93 -2.95 -6.60 3.75
C THR A 93 -2.42 -5.19 3.59
N GLN A 94 -1.48 -4.76 4.43
CA GLN A 94 -0.88 -3.42 4.33
C GLN A 94 -0.07 -3.25 3.05
N LEU A 95 0.75 -4.23 2.68
CA LEU A 95 1.54 -4.22 1.45
C LEU A 95 0.61 -4.20 0.23
N THR A 96 -0.34 -5.13 0.12
CA THR A 96 -1.25 -5.22 -1.02
C THR A 96 -2.16 -4.00 -1.12
N ARG A 97 -2.81 -3.59 -0.01
CA ARG A 97 -3.74 -2.45 -0.01
C ARG A 97 -3.02 -1.14 -0.34
N ARG A 98 -1.83 -0.89 0.21
CA ARG A 98 -1.08 0.34 -0.07
C ARG A 98 -0.38 0.31 -1.42
N THR A 99 0.10 -0.84 -1.88
CA THR A 99 0.82 -0.95 -3.16
C THR A 99 -0.12 -1.03 -4.34
N MET A 100 -1.24 -1.77 -4.26
CA MET A 100 -2.17 -1.93 -5.40
C MET A 100 -3.31 -0.92 -5.40
N LEU A 101 -4.07 -0.80 -4.31
CA LEU A 101 -5.30 0.01 -4.32
C LEU A 101 -5.05 1.52 -4.34
N ARG A 102 -3.83 1.97 -4.06
CA ARG A 102 -3.45 3.39 -4.08
C ARG A 102 -2.65 3.78 -5.33
N GLN A 103 -2.56 2.91 -6.34
CA GLN A 103 -2.04 3.33 -7.64
C GLN A 103 -3.15 4.04 -8.42
N PRO A 104 -2.83 5.16 -9.08
CA PRO A 104 -3.79 5.77 -9.99
C PRO A 104 -4.10 4.78 -11.12
N ILE A 105 -5.39 4.55 -11.38
CA ILE A 105 -5.82 3.73 -12.51
C ILE A 105 -5.30 4.39 -13.81
N SER A 106 -4.72 3.60 -14.70
CA SER A 106 -4.28 4.08 -16.01
C SER A 106 -5.49 4.52 -16.87
N ASN A 107 -5.26 5.35 -17.89
CA ASN A 107 -6.34 5.76 -18.81
C ASN A 107 -7.03 4.55 -19.46
N LEU A 108 -6.28 3.50 -19.79
CA LEU A 108 -6.84 2.24 -20.28
C LEU A 108 -7.73 1.57 -19.23
N GLY A 109 -7.30 1.54 -17.95
CA GLY A 109 -8.12 1.01 -16.87
C GLY A 109 -9.42 1.79 -16.69
N ILE A 110 -9.39 3.12 -16.80
CA ILE A 110 -10.60 3.96 -16.76
C ILE A 110 -11.54 3.60 -17.91
N ALA A 111 -11.01 3.48 -19.14
CA ALA A 111 -11.81 3.10 -20.30
C ALA A 111 -12.47 1.72 -20.13
N ILE A 112 -11.75 0.73 -19.58
CA ILE A 112 -12.29 -0.61 -19.26
C ILE A 112 -13.42 -0.51 -18.24
N VAL A 113 -13.22 0.25 -17.14
CA VAL A 113 -14.26 0.43 -16.11
C VAL A 113 -15.50 1.08 -16.72
N LEU A 114 -15.35 2.15 -17.50
CA LEU A 114 -16.47 2.80 -18.17
C LEU A 114 -17.19 1.87 -19.15
N GLY A 115 -16.44 1.07 -19.91
CA GLY A 115 -17.01 0.07 -20.83
C GLY A 115 -17.82 -1.01 -20.09
N LEU A 116 -17.26 -1.60 -19.04
CA LEU A 116 -17.94 -2.63 -18.23
C LEU A 116 -19.16 -2.08 -17.48
N SER A 117 -19.07 -0.86 -16.96
CA SER A 117 -20.20 -0.16 -16.37
C SER A 117 -21.28 0.13 -17.41
N GLY A 118 -20.89 0.55 -18.62
CA GLY A 118 -21.81 0.77 -19.75
C GLY A 118 -22.58 -0.49 -20.13
N LEU A 119 -21.93 -1.66 -20.16
CA LEU A 119 -22.58 -2.95 -20.40
C LEU A 119 -23.61 -3.29 -19.31
N GLY A 120 -23.28 -3.07 -18.03
CA GLY A 120 -24.22 -3.27 -16.93
C GLY A 120 -25.46 -2.38 -17.02
N LEU A 121 -25.25 -1.10 -17.34
CA LEU A 121 -26.33 -0.13 -17.52
C LEU A 121 -27.19 -0.44 -18.76
N ALA A 122 -26.58 -0.90 -19.86
CA ALA A 122 -27.30 -1.32 -21.06
C ALA A 122 -28.16 -2.56 -20.79
N ALA A 123 -27.65 -3.56 -20.05
CA ALA A 123 -28.42 -4.71 -19.62
C ALA A 123 -29.57 -4.31 -18.68
N PHE A 124 -29.30 -3.42 -17.72
CA PHE A 124 -30.34 -2.88 -16.84
C PHE A 124 -31.47 -2.22 -17.64
N TRP A 125 -31.11 -1.31 -18.55
CA TRP A 125 -32.06 -0.58 -19.38
C TRP A 125 -32.87 -1.53 -20.26
N TRP A 126 -32.21 -2.47 -20.95
CA TRP A 126 -32.88 -3.47 -21.78
C TRP A 126 -33.84 -4.36 -20.98
N GLY A 127 -33.43 -4.81 -19.80
CA GLY A 127 -34.28 -5.59 -18.90
C GLY A 127 -35.51 -4.81 -18.46
N ALA A 128 -35.35 -3.52 -18.12
CA ALA A 128 -36.44 -2.65 -17.72
C ALA A 128 -37.44 -2.40 -18.87
N THR A 129 -36.97 -2.12 -20.09
CA THR A 129 -37.85 -1.85 -21.24
C THR A 129 -38.62 -3.08 -21.71
N ASN A 130 -38.06 -4.28 -21.53
CA ASN A 130 -38.71 -5.54 -21.92
C ASN A 130 -39.43 -6.24 -20.75
N ALA A 131 -39.67 -5.53 -19.64
CA ALA A 131 -40.29 -6.07 -18.42
C ALA A 131 -39.62 -7.34 -17.86
N ASN A 132 -38.33 -7.55 -18.15
CA ASN A 132 -37.54 -8.66 -17.63
C ASN A 132 -36.78 -8.21 -16.38
N VAL A 133 -37.42 -8.36 -15.22
CA VAL A 133 -36.90 -7.94 -13.91
C VAL A 133 -35.56 -8.59 -13.58
N LEU A 134 -35.36 -9.87 -13.94
CA LEU A 134 -34.13 -10.58 -13.63
C LEU A 134 -32.93 -9.94 -14.36
N ILE A 135 -33.05 -9.68 -15.66
CA ILE A 135 -31.99 -9.00 -16.43
C ILE A 135 -31.73 -7.60 -15.87
N ALA A 136 -32.79 -6.87 -15.51
CA ALA A 136 -32.65 -5.55 -14.91
C ALA A 136 -31.83 -5.61 -13.60
N LEU A 137 -32.19 -6.50 -12.68
CA LEU A 137 -31.49 -6.66 -11.40
C LEU A 137 -30.03 -7.10 -11.58
N VAL A 138 -29.75 -8.03 -12.52
CA VAL A 138 -28.38 -8.46 -12.82
C VAL A 138 -27.56 -7.30 -13.37
N GLY A 139 -28.10 -6.53 -14.31
CA GLY A 139 -27.42 -5.35 -14.88
C GLY A 139 -27.12 -4.29 -13.83
N ALA A 140 -28.10 -3.98 -12.96
CA ALA A 140 -27.94 -3.03 -11.86
C ALA A 140 -26.91 -3.51 -10.83
N GLY A 141 -27.00 -4.78 -10.42
CA GLY A 141 -26.06 -5.40 -9.48
C GLY A 141 -24.63 -5.42 -10.02
N TRP A 142 -24.44 -5.73 -11.30
CA TRP A 142 -23.14 -5.67 -11.96
C TRP A 142 -22.58 -4.24 -11.97
N ALA A 143 -23.38 -3.25 -12.40
CA ALA A 143 -22.94 -1.86 -12.42
C ALA A 143 -22.56 -1.35 -11.01
N ALA A 144 -23.37 -1.67 -9.99
CA ALA A 144 -23.09 -1.31 -8.61
C ALA A 144 -21.80 -1.97 -8.08
N LEU A 145 -21.61 -3.26 -8.34
CA LEU A 145 -20.41 -3.99 -7.94
C LEU A 145 -19.14 -3.43 -8.59
N GLN A 146 -19.21 -3.10 -9.89
CA GLN A 146 -18.12 -2.45 -10.63
C GLN A 146 -17.74 -1.10 -9.99
N TRP A 147 -18.73 -0.24 -9.74
CA TRP A 147 -18.47 1.04 -9.08
C TRP A 147 -17.87 0.84 -7.68
N LEU A 148 -18.40 -0.08 -6.87
CA LEU A 148 -17.85 -0.36 -5.54
C LEU A 148 -16.38 -0.81 -5.59
N ALA A 149 -16.04 -1.67 -6.55
CA ALA A 149 -14.68 -2.19 -6.70
C ALA A 149 -13.67 -1.14 -7.18
N PHE A 150 -14.07 -0.27 -8.13
CA PHE A 150 -13.15 0.66 -8.80
C PHE A 150 -13.18 2.10 -8.27
N LEU A 151 -14.19 2.48 -7.51
CA LEU A 151 -14.32 3.83 -6.94
C LEU A 151 -13.07 4.29 -6.17
N PRO A 152 -12.41 3.47 -5.31
CA PRO A 152 -11.21 3.90 -4.61
C PRO A 152 -10.06 4.30 -5.56
N GLY A 153 -9.89 3.56 -6.66
CA GLY A 153 -8.87 3.86 -7.66
C GLY A 153 -9.22 5.08 -8.51
N LEU A 154 -10.50 5.29 -8.83
CA LEU A 154 -10.98 6.51 -9.50
C LEU A 154 -10.81 7.75 -8.61
N VAL A 155 -11.11 7.64 -7.31
CA VAL A 155 -10.86 8.71 -6.34
C VAL A 155 -9.37 9.03 -6.26
N THR A 156 -8.51 8.01 -6.21
CA THR A 156 -7.04 8.20 -6.21
C THR A 156 -6.57 8.88 -7.50
N ARG A 157 -7.11 8.50 -8.66
CA ARG A 157 -6.82 9.13 -9.95
C ARG A 157 -7.27 10.58 -10.00
N TRP A 158 -8.48 10.87 -9.51
CA TRP A 158 -9.01 12.23 -9.43
C TRP A 158 -8.17 13.11 -8.48
N GLN A 159 -7.77 12.58 -7.32
CA GLN A 159 -6.86 13.25 -6.39
C GLN A 159 -5.49 13.52 -7.03
N TYR A 160 -4.98 12.58 -7.84
CA TYR A 160 -3.74 12.77 -8.58
C TYR A 160 -3.84 13.90 -9.60
N GLU A 161 -4.90 13.95 -10.41
CA GLU A 161 -5.08 14.98 -11.44
C GLU A 161 -5.36 16.36 -10.84
N THR A 162 -6.16 16.44 -9.76
CA THR A 162 -6.49 17.69 -9.07
C THR A 162 -5.48 18.13 -8.02
N GLY A 163 -4.49 17.29 -7.70
CA GLY A 163 -3.49 17.56 -6.68
C GLY A 163 -2.52 18.67 -7.10
N GLN A 164 -2.14 19.51 -6.13
CA GLN A 164 -1.12 20.53 -6.35
C GLN A 164 0.24 19.83 -6.52
N ALA A 165 0.97 20.20 -7.56
CA ALA A 165 2.35 19.75 -7.74
C ALA A 165 3.25 20.38 -6.67
N ALA A 166 4.09 19.57 -6.05
CA ALA A 166 5.04 20.00 -5.03
C ALA A 166 6.35 19.19 -5.16
N PRO A 167 7.51 19.80 -4.91
CA PRO A 167 8.75 19.05 -4.73
C PRO A 167 8.70 18.26 -3.41
N ALA A 168 9.20 17.04 -3.43
CA ALA A 168 9.38 16.22 -2.25
C ALA A 168 10.79 15.65 -2.17
N VAL A 169 11.41 15.77 -1.00
CA VAL A 169 12.72 15.19 -0.72
C VAL A 169 12.53 13.77 -0.23
N VAL A 170 13.22 12.82 -0.86
CA VAL A 170 13.21 11.42 -0.42
C VAL A 170 14.07 11.29 0.83
N ARG A 171 13.45 11.14 2.00
CA ARG A 171 14.15 11.00 3.29
C ARG A 171 14.61 9.58 3.55
N LYS A 172 13.82 8.58 3.13
CA LYS A 172 14.17 7.15 3.29
C LYS A 172 13.59 6.33 2.14
N LEU A 173 14.38 5.35 1.70
CA LEU A 173 14.03 4.34 0.71
C LEU A 173 14.08 2.96 1.39
N ILE A 174 13.01 2.19 1.27
CA ILE A 174 12.95 0.84 1.85
C ILE A 174 12.53 -0.13 0.76
N PRO A 175 13.36 -1.13 0.42
CA PRO A 175 12.98 -2.17 -0.52
C PRO A 175 11.89 -3.04 0.11
N LEU A 176 10.77 -3.18 -0.59
CA LEU A 176 9.72 -4.14 -0.24
C LEU A 176 9.93 -5.46 -0.99
N GLY A 177 10.63 -5.42 -2.12
CA GLY A 177 10.99 -6.59 -2.92
C GLY A 177 10.86 -6.32 -4.41
N GLU A 178 11.05 -7.36 -5.21
CA GLU A 178 10.95 -7.34 -6.66
C GLU A 178 9.74 -8.13 -7.12
N MET A 179 9.14 -7.73 -8.23
CA MET A 179 8.05 -8.45 -8.87
C MET A 179 8.17 -8.35 -10.39
N LYS A 180 7.50 -9.24 -11.12
CA LYS A 180 7.39 -9.16 -12.57
C LYS A 180 6.08 -8.49 -12.96
N VAL A 181 6.15 -7.36 -13.66
CA VAL A 181 4.97 -6.68 -14.23
C VAL A 181 5.13 -6.67 -15.74
N ARG A 182 4.23 -7.38 -16.44
CA ARG A 182 4.26 -7.52 -17.91
C ARG A 182 5.61 -8.05 -18.44
N GLY A 183 6.22 -8.97 -17.70
CA GLY A 183 7.52 -9.58 -18.05
C GLY A 183 8.75 -8.77 -17.62
N GLU A 184 8.60 -7.49 -17.25
CA GLU A 184 9.70 -6.66 -16.74
C GLU A 184 9.86 -6.84 -15.23
N ARG A 185 11.11 -6.90 -14.75
CA ARG A 185 11.41 -6.84 -13.31
C ARG A 185 11.25 -5.41 -12.82
N VAL A 186 10.39 -5.23 -11.83
CA VAL A 186 10.15 -3.95 -11.17
C VAL A 186 10.34 -4.12 -9.67
N SER A 187 10.85 -3.09 -9.02
CA SER A 187 11.09 -3.10 -7.57
C SER A 187 9.96 -2.34 -6.89
N ALA A 188 9.29 -2.99 -5.94
CA ALA A 188 8.39 -2.32 -5.01
C ALA A 188 9.23 -1.66 -3.91
N MET A 189 9.11 -0.34 -3.80
CA MET A 189 9.82 0.46 -2.82
C MET A 189 8.81 1.21 -1.94
N ARG A 190 9.16 1.42 -0.68
CA ARG A 190 8.47 2.36 0.18
C ARG A 190 9.31 3.63 0.33
N LEU A 191 8.71 4.75 0.00
CA LEU A 191 9.30 6.08 0.10
C LEU A 191 8.77 6.79 1.34
N TRP A 192 9.67 7.34 2.13
CA TRP A 192 9.37 8.36 3.12
C TRP A 192 9.75 9.72 2.53
N LEU A 193 8.75 10.56 2.31
CA LEU A 193 8.86 11.82 1.60
C LEU A 193 8.65 12.99 2.56
N GLU A 194 9.48 14.03 2.43
CA GLU A 194 9.22 15.34 2.99
C GLU A 194 8.75 16.26 1.86
N VAL A 195 7.47 16.61 1.89
CA VAL A 195 6.79 17.35 0.83
C VAL A 195 6.78 18.83 1.17
N ARG A 196 7.17 19.67 0.21
CA ARG A 196 7.28 21.12 0.36
C ARG A 196 6.31 21.83 -0.61
N PRO A 197 5.01 21.91 -0.28
CA PRO A 197 4.04 22.56 -1.15
C PRO A 197 4.30 24.07 -1.26
N ALA A 198 4.00 24.66 -2.42
CA ALA A 198 4.11 26.11 -2.60
C ALA A 198 3.11 26.83 -1.69
N GLY A 199 3.61 27.62 -0.74
CA GLY A 199 2.80 28.41 0.18
C GLY A 199 2.16 27.64 1.34
N GLY A 200 2.54 26.38 1.57
CA GLY A 200 2.01 25.55 2.66
C GLY A 200 3.10 25.06 3.62
N PRO A 201 2.71 24.54 4.81
CA PRO A 201 3.65 23.93 5.73
C PRO A 201 4.24 22.64 5.14
N VAL A 202 5.49 22.37 5.47
CA VAL A 202 6.16 21.11 5.15
C VAL A 202 5.43 19.97 5.88
N TYR A 203 5.18 18.88 5.17
CA TYR A 203 4.59 17.68 5.76
C TYR A 203 5.30 16.42 5.30
N GLN A 204 5.21 15.37 6.10
CA GLN A 204 5.75 14.07 5.75
C GLN A 204 4.66 13.18 5.17
N ALA A 205 5.02 12.39 4.16
CA ALA A 205 4.12 11.43 3.53
C ALA A 205 4.85 10.12 3.24
N GLU A 206 4.12 9.01 3.34
CA GLU A 206 4.62 7.68 3.04
C GLU A 206 3.91 7.12 1.82
N ARG A 207 4.66 6.57 0.86
CA ARG A 207 4.07 5.89 -0.31
C ARG A 207 4.83 4.66 -0.72
N ASN A 208 4.07 3.61 -1.04
CA ASN A 208 4.58 2.47 -1.78
C ASN A 208 4.53 2.83 -3.27
N VAL A 209 5.64 2.61 -3.96
CA VAL A 209 5.79 2.83 -5.41
C VAL A 209 6.33 1.57 -6.06
N ILE A 210 5.98 1.37 -7.33
CA ILE A 210 6.60 0.35 -8.18
C ILE A 210 7.49 1.09 -9.15
N LEU A 211 8.79 0.80 -9.10
CA LEU A 211 9.81 1.46 -9.92
C LEU A 211 10.41 0.46 -10.90
N ARG A 212 10.63 0.92 -12.13
CA ARG A 212 11.50 0.21 -13.08
C ARG A 212 12.94 0.36 -12.64
N GLN A 213 13.79 -0.59 -13.02
CA GLN A 213 15.23 -0.55 -12.72
C GLN A 213 15.90 0.76 -13.15
N SER A 214 15.50 1.33 -14.29
CA SER A 214 16.01 2.63 -14.76
C SER A 214 15.67 3.80 -13.84
N SER A 215 14.45 3.85 -13.29
CA SER A 215 14.05 4.88 -12.32
C SER A 215 14.67 4.64 -10.96
N LEU A 216 14.85 3.37 -10.56
CA LEU A 216 15.49 3.00 -9.30
C LEU A 216 16.95 3.46 -9.26
N ALA A 217 17.70 3.30 -10.35
CA ALA A 217 19.09 3.74 -10.46
C ALA A 217 19.27 5.25 -10.27
N GLN A 218 18.23 6.04 -10.54
CA GLN A 218 18.27 7.50 -10.38
C GLN A 218 17.75 7.96 -9.00
N LEU A 219 17.10 7.07 -8.26
CA LEU A 219 16.44 7.41 -7.01
C LEU A 219 17.35 7.11 -5.81
N ALA A 220 17.84 8.16 -5.17
CA ALA A 220 18.66 8.07 -3.96
C ALA A 220 18.02 8.82 -2.78
N THR A 221 18.50 8.54 -1.57
CA THR A 221 18.12 9.33 -0.40
C THR A 221 18.62 10.77 -0.59
N GLY A 222 17.73 11.73 -0.45
CA GLY A 222 17.98 13.15 -0.71
C GLY A 222 17.56 13.63 -2.10
N SER A 223 17.24 12.72 -3.04
CA SER A 223 16.72 13.11 -4.36
C SER A 223 15.42 13.91 -4.21
N ILE A 224 15.22 14.92 -5.07
CA ILE A 224 14.00 15.71 -5.13
C ILE A 224 13.13 15.16 -6.25
N ILE A 225 11.94 14.68 -5.91
CA ILE A 225 10.96 14.17 -6.86
C ILE A 225 9.73 15.07 -6.92
N GLU A 226 9.07 15.10 -8.07
CA GLU A 226 7.77 15.76 -8.20
C GLU A 226 6.66 14.84 -7.65
N VAL A 227 5.87 15.37 -6.72
CA VAL A 227 4.67 14.72 -6.20
C VAL A 227 3.45 15.59 -6.45
N ARG A 228 2.29 14.95 -6.60
CA ARG A 228 0.99 15.62 -6.56
C ARG A 228 0.27 15.23 -5.29
N GLY A 229 -0.21 16.20 -4.55
CA GLY A 229 -0.77 15.96 -3.24
C GLY A 229 -1.82 16.98 -2.84
N ARG A 230 -2.44 16.73 -1.69
CA ARG A 230 -3.24 17.73 -1.01
C ARG A 230 -2.67 17.95 0.40
N PRO A 231 -2.19 19.17 0.73
CA PRO A 231 -1.57 19.44 2.02
C PRO A 231 -2.50 19.19 3.22
N ASP A 232 -3.80 19.44 3.06
CA ASP A 232 -4.85 19.23 4.07
C ASP A 232 -4.92 17.77 4.57
N ARG A 233 -4.73 16.81 3.65
CA ARG A 233 -4.75 15.37 3.96
C ARG A 233 -3.38 14.79 4.25
N ARG A 234 -2.31 15.58 4.14
CA ARG A 234 -0.90 15.13 4.21
C ARG A 234 -0.63 13.94 3.28
N GLU A 235 -1.28 13.96 2.12
CA GLU A 235 -1.11 12.94 1.09
C GLU A 235 -0.26 13.49 -0.04
N ALA A 236 0.67 12.66 -0.52
CA ALA A 236 1.44 12.94 -1.73
C ALA A 236 1.51 11.67 -2.57
N ILE A 237 1.37 11.80 -3.89
CA ILE A 237 1.43 10.72 -4.88
C ILE A 237 2.55 11.10 -5.86
N PRO A 238 3.61 10.30 -5.98
CA PRO A 238 4.66 10.54 -6.96
C PRO A 238 4.09 10.59 -8.39
N VAL A 239 4.56 11.54 -9.19
CA VAL A 239 4.20 11.63 -10.60
C VAL A 239 4.73 10.40 -11.33
N ALA A 240 3.91 9.80 -12.20
CA ALA A 240 4.30 8.65 -13.03
C ALA A 240 4.40 9.10 -14.51
N PRO A 241 5.53 8.87 -15.20
CA PRO A 241 6.79 8.30 -14.70
C PRO A 241 7.45 9.20 -13.65
N LEU A 242 8.28 8.61 -12.77
CA LEU A 242 8.96 9.34 -11.70
C LEU A 242 9.82 10.46 -12.31
N LYS A 243 9.46 11.71 -12.02
CA LYS A 243 10.23 12.88 -12.42
C LYS A 243 11.14 13.32 -11.28
N ILE A 244 12.44 13.23 -11.51
CA ILE A 244 13.47 13.73 -10.59
C ILE A 244 13.75 15.18 -11.01
N VAL A 245 13.46 16.11 -10.12
CA VAL A 245 13.62 17.56 -10.36
C VAL A 245 15.09 17.93 -10.20
N GLU A 246 15.72 17.42 -9.15
CA GLU A 246 17.15 17.57 -8.90
C GLU A 246 17.69 16.24 -8.37
N ALA A 247 18.65 15.68 -9.11
CA ALA A 247 19.49 14.62 -8.59
C ALA A 247 20.56 15.28 -7.72
N LYS A 248 20.76 14.77 -6.50
CA LYS A 248 21.93 15.18 -5.71
C LYS A 248 23.17 14.78 -6.53
N PRO A 249 24.16 15.67 -6.69
CA PRO A 249 25.42 15.34 -7.36
C PRO A 249 26.18 14.23 -6.62
#